data_AF-A0A965J3V8-F1
#
_entry.id   AF-A0A965J3V8-F1
#
_cell.length_a   1.000
_cell.length_b   1.000
_cell.length_c   1.000
_cell.angle_alpha   90.00
_cell.angle_beta   90.00
_cell.angle_gamma   90.00
#
_symmetry.space_group_name_H-M   'P 1'
#
loop_
_entity.id
_entity.type
_entity.pdbx_description
1 polymer ?
#
loop_
_entity_poly.entity_id
_entity_poly.type
_entity_poly.pdbx_seq_one_letter_code
_entity_poly.pdbx_strand_id
1 'polypeptide(L)'
;MKKPFLVFLLASFIVENSFANLRPIYLSIELKTVTTAANTKNIMQWNVVFTNIDSIGHAIVIPSSQNRGKRIIQLQWYKVTSSGSGIFPSSGDHYEQVYTDPIELEMDTSLYHGYPSIVNLDPNESYTFPIFLNDRNNQLKHVESSYLVPTLPIQDYEVLVHYNPYSEPLSQHFFYHHEKGQFSPDSLNRLELPLGGIYSNYTTIHMQKDDFNTDLFFSNTCSKNCQVCNCIKHKRWKKLRKHFEKNSIDLSHGRVLHEFPGPDGVLDVLPTYYSKNYIVLTTNGVQHISVTWQIGKIYKVAQFFTRMLYPIFRKVVFPYTNAKVSKLKWIKDW
;
A
#
# COMPACT_ATOMS: atom_id res chain seq x y z
N MET A 1 -8.60 17.83 63.75
CA MET A 1 -8.38 16.84 62.66
C MET A 1 -9.18 17.19 61.40
N LYS A 2 -8.99 18.36 60.76
CA LYS A 2 -9.79 18.77 59.58
C LYS A 2 -8.99 19.18 58.33
N LYS A 3 -7.68 19.39 58.45
CA LYS A 3 -6.81 19.78 57.32
C LYS A 3 -6.36 18.63 56.39
N PRO A 4 -6.05 17.40 56.87
CA PRO A 4 -5.56 16.36 55.95
C PRO A 4 -6.68 15.78 55.06
N PHE A 5 -7.93 15.79 55.52
CA PHE A 5 -9.07 15.26 54.76
C PHE A 5 -9.44 16.18 53.59
N LEU A 6 -9.37 17.50 53.77
CA LEU A 6 -9.63 18.47 52.71
C LEU A 6 -8.59 18.39 51.59
N VAL A 7 -7.31 18.18 51.95
CA VAL A 7 -6.22 18.00 50.97
C VAL A 7 -6.40 16.70 50.17
N PHE A 8 -6.83 15.62 50.82
CA PHE A 8 -7.09 14.35 50.13
C PHE A 8 -8.28 14.43 49.16
N LEU A 9 -9.32 15.19 49.52
CA LEU A 9 -10.51 15.40 48.70
C LEU A 9 -10.22 16.33 47.51
N LEU A 10 -9.39 17.37 47.70
CA LEU A 10 -8.88 18.21 46.60
C LEU A 10 -7.95 17.43 45.65
N ALA A 11 -7.10 16.55 46.19
CA ALA A 11 -6.21 15.73 45.37
C ALA A 11 -6.98 14.70 44.52
N SER A 12 -8.08 14.15 45.02
CA SER A 12 -8.93 13.20 44.26
C SER A 12 -9.64 13.88 43.08
N PHE A 13 -10.11 15.13 43.24
CA PHE A 13 -10.68 15.91 42.13
C PHE A 13 -9.67 16.29 41.04
N ILE A 14 -8.38 16.44 41.39
CA ILE A 14 -7.30 16.72 40.43
C ILE A 14 -6.94 15.47 39.62
N VAL A 15 -7.02 14.29 40.25
CA VAL A 15 -6.75 13.00 39.58
C VAL A 15 -7.92 12.57 38.68
N GLU A 16 -9.17 12.87 39.05
CA GLU A 16 -10.33 12.54 38.21
C GLU A 16 -10.38 13.29 36.86
N ASN A 17 -9.67 14.41 36.74
CA ASN A 17 -9.57 15.20 35.50
C ASN A 17 -8.22 15.06 34.79
N SER A 18 -7.32 14.20 35.26
CA SER A 18 -6.08 13.88 34.54
C SER A 18 -6.38 12.85 33.45
N PHE A 19 -7.17 13.22 32.45
CA PHE A 19 -7.16 12.51 31.19
C PHE A 19 -5.78 12.71 30.59
N ALA A 20 -5.06 11.62 30.37
CA ALA A 20 -3.89 11.67 29.50
C ALA A 20 -4.41 12.12 28.13
N ASN A 21 -4.18 13.39 27.79
CA ASN A 21 -4.40 13.88 26.44
C ASN A 21 -3.38 13.17 25.53
N LEU A 22 -3.77 11.98 25.08
CA LEU A 22 -3.08 11.30 23.99
C LEU A 22 -3.18 12.23 22.79
N ARG A 23 -2.03 12.59 22.24
CA ARG A 23 -1.99 13.45 21.07
C ARG A 23 -2.68 12.71 19.91
N PRO A 24 -3.53 13.39 19.14
CA PRO A 24 -4.19 12.78 18.00
C PRO A 24 -3.12 12.40 16.96
N ILE A 25 -3.16 11.15 16.52
CA ILE A 25 -2.41 10.68 15.36
C ILE A 25 -3.36 10.79 14.18
N TYR A 26 -3.03 11.64 13.21
CA TYR A 26 -3.95 11.94 12.09
C TYR A 26 -3.89 10.95 10.92
N LEU A 27 -3.17 9.85 11.10
CA LEU A 27 -3.09 8.73 10.16
C LEU A 27 -3.60 7.47 10.83
N SER A 28 -4.65 6.88 10.27
CA SER A 28 -5.18 5.58 10.69
C SER A 28 -4.63 4.46 9.79
N ILE A 29 -4.32 3.31 10.38
CA ILE A 29 -3.90 2.11 9.66
C ILE A 29 -4.83 0.95 10.02
N GLU A 30 -5.30 0.24 9.00
CA GLU A 30 -6.14 -0.93 9.16
C GLU A 30 -5.58 -2.11 8.33
N LEU A 31 -5.41 -3.27 8.96
CA LEU A 31 -5.11 -4.52 8.27
C LEU A 31 -6.44 -5.20 7.91
N LYS A 32 -6.66 -5.40 6.62
CA LYS A 32 -7.81 -6.14 6.06
C LYS A 32 -7.32 -7.39 5.37
N THR A 33 -8.05 -8.48 5.57
CA THR A 33 -7.84 -9.70 4.81
C THR A 33 -9.16 -10.24 4.28
N VAL A 34 -9.11 -10.84 3.09
CA VAL A 34 -10.25 -11.59 2.53
C VAL A 34 -10.42 -12.94 3.23
N THR A 35 -9.33 -13.48 3.77
CA THR A 35 -9.28 -14.80 4.43
C THR A 35 -8.50 -14.73 5.73
N THR A 36 -9.08 -15.29 6.79
CA THR A 36 -8.37 -15.47 8.06
C THR A 36 -7.63 -16.81 8.13
N ALA A 37 -7.89 -17.73 7.20
CA ALA A 37 -7.14 -18.99 7.11
C ALA A 37 -5.78 -18.76 6.44
N ALA A 38 -4.70 -19.19 7.11
CA ALA A 38 -3.33 -19.07 6.63
C ALA A 38 -2.54 -20.37 6.69
N ASN A 39 -1.64 -20.56 5.73
CA ASN A 39 -0.62 -21.61 5.74
C ASN A 39 0.64 -21.13 4.99
N THR A 40 1.69 -21.95 4.98
CA THR A 40 3.00 -21.57 4.42
C THR A 40 3.14 -21.77 2.89
N LYS A 41 2.12 -22.34 2.25
CA LYS A 41 2.15 -22.73 0.83
C LYS A 41 1.25 -21.89 -0.07
N ASN A 42 0.07 -21.52 0.41
CA ASN A 42 -0.90 -20.77 -0.35
C ASN A 42 -0.49 -19.31 -0.41
N ILE A 43 -0.59 -18.74 -1.61
CA ILE A 43 -0.51 -17.29 -1.76
C ILE A 43 -1.76 -16.71 -1.11
N MET A 44 -1.61 -15.62 -0.36
CA MET A 44 -2.73 -14.87 0.24
C MET A 44 -2.54 -13.39 0.00
N GLN A 45 -3.64 -12.65 -0.10
CA GLN A 45 -3.63 -11.20 -0.18
C GLN A 45 -4.22 -10.61 1.08
N TRP A 46 -3.40 -9.81 1.77
CA TRP A 46 -3.83 -8.88 2.80
C TRP A 46 -3.71 -7.46 2.26
N ASN A 47 -4.41 -6.53 2.87
CA ASN A 47 -4.48 -5.14 2.44
C ASN A 47 -4.26 -4.24 3.66
N VAL A 48 -3.26 -3.37 3.58
CA VAL A 48 -3.02 -2.34 4.59
C VAL A 48 -3.64 -1.05 4.10
N VAL A 49 -4.63 -0.55 4.83
CA VAL A 49 -5.37 0.67 4.48
C VAL A 49 -4.87 1.81 5.34
N PHE A 50 -4.28 2.82 4.71
CA PHE A 50 -3.88 4.08 5.30
C PHE A 50 -4.99 5.08 5.09
N THR A 51 -5.47 5.75 6.13
CA THR A 51 -6.53 6.77 6.01
C THR A 51 -6.10 8.05 6.69
N ASN A 52 -6.18 9.16 5.97
CA ASN A 52 -5.98 10.48 6.55
C ASN A 52 -7.24 10.90 7.31
N ILE A 53 -7.15 10.97 8.63
CA ILE A 53 -8.27 11.40 9.49
C ILE A 53 -8.17 12.88 9.88
N ASP A 54 -7.21 13.62 9.34
CA ASP A 54 -7.15 15.06 9.47
C ASP A 54 -8.15 15.76 8.53
N SER A 55 -8.34 17.05 8.81
CA SER A 55 -9.07 18.02 8.01
C SER A 55 -8.27 18.61 6.84
N ILE A 56 -6.96 18.35 6.77
CA ILE A 56 -6.05 18.81 5.71
C ILE A 56 -5.38 17.63 5.00
N GLY A 57 -4.89 17.85 3.78
CA GLY A 57 -4.19 16.81 3.02
C GLY A 57 -2.77 16.55 3.56
N HIS A 58 -2.37 15.28 3.61
CA HIS A 58 -1.06 14.86 4.12
C HIS A 58 -0.35 13.91 3.14
N ALA A 59 0.95 14.09 3.00
CA ALA A 59 1.81 13.17 2.27
C ALA A 59 2.27 12.03 3.19
N ILE A 60 2.16 10.79 2.70
CA ILE A 60 2.68 9.60 3.37
C ILE A 60 3.67 8.86 2.48
N VAL A 61 4.60 8.15 3.13
CA VAL A 61 5.63 7.36 2.46
C VAL A 61 5.18 5.90 2.45
N ILE A 62 5.09 5.29 1.28
CA ILE A 62 4.60 3.92 1.06
C ILE A 62 5.73 3.06 0.47
N PRO A 63 5.81 1.76 0.80
CA PRO A 63 6.75 0.87 0.15
C PRO A 63 6.56 0.87 -1.37
N SER A 64 7.65 0.82 -2.12
CA SER A 64 7.61 0.77 -3.59
C SER A 64 8.81 0.00 -4.11
N SER A 65 9.34 0.32 -5.29
CA SER A 65 10.55 -0.27 -5.89
C SER A 65 11.83 0.08 -5.11
N GLN A 66 11.84 -0.12 -3.80
CA GLN A 66 13.02 0.03 -2.94
C GLN A 66 13.93 -1.15 -3.21
N ASN A 67 15.17 -0.85 -3.58
CA ASN A 67 16.11 -1.87 -4.04
C ASN A 67 17.04 -2.32 -2.91
N ARG A 68 17.16 -1.48 -1.88
CA ARG A 68 17.83 -1.76 -0.61
C ARG A 68 17.18 -0.87 0.43
N GLY A 69 17.13 -1.33 1.67
CA GLY A 69 16.65 -0.51 2.77
C GLY A 69 15.85 -1.33 3.76
N LYS A 70 15.15 -0.58 4.60
CA LYS A 70 14.38 -1.12 5.71
C LYS A 70 12.91 -1.21 5.31
N ARG A 71 12.26 -2.27 5.74
CA ARG A 71 10.85 -2.54 5.52
C ARG A 71 10.04 -1.52 6.31
N ILE A 72 9.33 -0.64 5.60
CA ILE A 72 8.46 0.38 6.19
C ILE A 72 7.23 -0.27 6.87
N ILE A 73 6.73 -1.37 6.29
CA ILE A 73 5.53 -2.10 6.76
C ILE A 73 5.95 -3.50 7.21
N GLN A 74 5.89 -3.77 8.51
CA GLN A 74 6.20 -5.09 9.07
C GLN A 74 4.95 -5.77 9.62
N LEU A 75 4.80 -7.07 9.37
CA LEU A 75 3.82 -7.90 10.06
C LEU A 75 4.40 -8.39 11.38
N GLN A 76 3.61 -8.28 12.44
CA GLN A 76 3.94 -8.80 13.77
C GLN A 76 2.86 -9.79 14.20
N TRP A 77 3.29 -10.97 14.62
CA TRP A 77 2.41 -12.08 14.98
C TRP A 77 2.48 -12.32 16.47
N TYR A 78 1.31 -12.42 17.08
CA TYR A 78 1.14 -12.59 18.51
C TYR A 78 0.38 -13.88 18.81
N LYS A 79 0.87 -14.63 19.78
CA LYS A 79 0.11 -15.68 20.45
C LYS A 79 -0.66 -15.02 21.60
N VAL A 80 -1.95 -15.29 21.66
CA VAL A 80 -2.80 -14.79 22.75
C VAL A 80 -3.06 -15.93 23.73
N THR A 81 -2.74 -15.69 25.00
CA THR A 81 -3.06 -16.61 26.10
C THR A 81 -4.08 -15.94 27.01
N SER A 82 -5.30 -16.47 27.04
CA SER A 82 -6.35 -15.99 27.96
C SER A 82 -5.99 -16.32 29.40
N SER A 83 -5.88 -15.29 30.24
CA SER A 83 -5.70 -15.42 31.69
C SER A 83 -7.06 -15.31 32.38
N GLY A 84 -7.93 -16.33 32.23
CA GLY A 84 -9.29 -16.23 32.78
C GLY A 84 -10.07 -17.54 32.93
N SER A 85 -9.75 -18.35 33.93
CA SER A 85 -10.70 -19.25 34.60
C SER A 85 -10.59 -19.08 36.12
N GLY A 86 -10.77 -17.85 36.59
CA GLY A 86 -10.80 -17.49 38.01
C GLY A 86 -12.12 -16.82 38.39
N ILE A 87 -12.54 -17.01 39.63
CA ILE A 87 -13.79 -16.51 40.24
C ILE A 87 -13.86 -14.96 40.32
N PHE A 88 -12.80 -14.26 39.92
CA PHE A 88 -12.74 -12.80 39.79
C PHE A 88 -12.30 -12.43 38.37
N PRO A 89 -12.87 -11.39 37.75
CA PRO A 89 -12.48 -10.95 36.41
C PRO A 89 -11.06 -10.37 36.46
N SER A 90 -10.05 -11.21 36.26
CA SER A 90 -8.69 -10.77 36.01
C SER A 90 -8.64 -10.21 34.59
N SER A 91 -8.44 -8.90 34.49
CA SER A 91 -8.14 -8.21 33.25
C SER A 91 -6.93 -8.84 32.55
N GLY A 92 -7.12 -9.31 31.32
CA GLY A 92 -6.06 -9.31 30.32
C GLY A 92 -5.87 -10.64 29.61
N ASP A 93 -6.13 -10.61 28.31
CA ASP A 93 -5.45 -11.48 27.36
C ASP A 93 -3.96 -11.12 27.34
N HIS A 94 -3.08 -12.11 27.46
CA HIS A 94 -1.64 -11.92 27.35
C HIS A 94 -1.20 -12.11 25.89
N TYR A 95 -0.60 -11.07 25.31
CA TYR A 95 -0.09 -11.07 23.94
C TYR A 95 1.42 -11.29 23.96
N GLU A 96 1.87 -12.42 23.41
CA GLU A 96 3.27 -12.78 23.25
C GLU A 96 3.66 -12.68 21.78
N GLN A 97 4.61 -11.81 21.42
CA GLN A 97 5.11 -11.69 20.05
C GLN A 97 5.93 -12.93 19.69
N VAL A 98 5.44 -13.72 18.74
CA VAL A 98 6.08 -14.98 18.31
C VAL A 98 6.85 -14.83 17.00
N TYR A 99 6.52 -13.83 16.18
CA TYR A 99 7.21 -13.56 14.93
C TYR A 99 7.10 -12.10 14.51
N THR A 100 8.08 -11.60 13.79
CA THR A 100 8.05 -10.30 13.13
C THR A 100 8.88 -10.35 11.86
N ASP A 101 8.37 -9.73 10.81
CA ASP A 101 9.10 -9.64 9.55
C ASP A 101 10.46 -8.95 9.75
N PRO A 102 11.52 -9.45 9.10
CA PRO A 102 12.82 -8.81 9.17
C PRO A 102 12.73 -7.37 8.67
N ILE A 103 13.40 -6.47 9.40
CA ILE A 103 13.49 -5.05 9.05
C ILE A 103 14.24 -4.90 7.73
N GLU A 104 15.33 -5.65 7.52
CA GLU A 104 16.09 -5.56 6.27
C GLU A 104 15.34 -6.25 5.14
N LEU A 105 15.25 -5.56 4.00
CA LEU A 105 14.58 -6.05 2.80
C LEU A 105 15.62 -6.47 1.75
N GLU A 106 15.62 -7.76 1.39
CA GLU A 106 16.47 -8.31 0.35
C GLU A 106 15.72 -8.35 -1.00
N MET A 107 16.24 -7.64 -2.01
CA MET A 107 15.63 -7.50 -3.33
C MET A 107 16.67 -7.62 -4.44
N ASP A 108 16.28 -8.18 -5.58
CA ASP A 108 17.10 -8.23 -6.79
C ASP A 108 17.19 -6.83 -7.43
N THR A 109 18.33 -6.18 -7.22
CA THR A 109 18.61 -4.81 -7.70
C THR A 109 19.10 -4.75 -9.14
N SER A 110 19.24 -5.90 -9.83
CA SER A 110 19.83 -5.93 -11.18
C SER A 110 18.95 -5.25 -12.24
N LEU A 111 17.65 -5.10 -11.96
CA LEU A 111 16.68 -4.55 -12.89
C LEU A 111 16.22 -3.12 -12.52
N TYR A 112 16.33 -2.70 -11.25
CA TYR A 112 15.80 -1.40 -10.79
C TYR A 112 16.67 -0.72 -9.72
N HIS A 113 16.73 0.61 -9.82
CA HIS A 113 17.05 1.54 -8.73
C HIS A 113 15.82 2.40 -8.51
N GLY A 114 15.54 2.80 -7.27
CA GLY A 114 14.17 3.14 -6.89
C GLY A 114 14.06 3.40 -5.40
N TYR A 115 13.11 4.27 -5.11
CA TYR A 115 12.87 4.93 -3.84
C TYR A 115 11.49 4.50 -3.31
N PRO A 116 11.17 4.76 -2.04
CA PRO A 116 9.79 4.68 -1.59
C PRO A 116 8.88 5.56 -2.44
N SER A 117 7.60 5.19 -2.54
CA SER A 117 6.59 6.04 -3.17
C SER A 117 6.07 7.05 -2.15
N ILE A 118 5.64 8.20 -2.66
CA ILE A 118 4.91 9.20 -1.87
C ILE A 118 3.47 9.17 -2.36
N VAL A 119 2.53 9.19 -1.43
CA VAL A 119 1.09 9.30 -1.71
C VAL A 119 0.56 10.49 -0.95
N ASN A 120 -0.09 11.42 -1.64
CA ASN A 120 -0.82 12.50 -0.98
C ASN A 120 -2.25 12.02 -0.72
N LEU A 121 -2.68 12.12 0.54
CA LEU A 121 -4.03 11.78 0.97
C LEU A 121 -4.78 13.06 1.31
N ASP A 122 -5.82 13.36 0.56
CA ASP A 122 -6.80 14.39 0.92
C ASP A 122 -7.54 14.01 2.22
N PRO A 123 -8.27 14.96 2.85
CA PRO A 123 -9.04 14.68 4.06
C PRO A 123 -10.00 13.50 3.88
N ASN A 124 -9.92 12.50 4.75
CA ASN A 124 -10.67 11.23 4.69
C ASN A 124 -10.34 10.33 3.48
N GLU A 125 -9.30 10.64 2.71
CA GLU A 125 -8.83 9.76 1.65
C GLU A 125 -8.09 8.56 2.23
N SER A 126 -8.25 7.41 1.57
CA SER A 126 -7.54 6.18 1.93
C SER A 126 -6.69 5.65 0.77
N TYR A 127 -5.50 5.18 1.10
CA TYR A 127 -4.66 4.40 0.19
C TYR A 127 -4.54 2.95 0.69
N THR A 128 -4.65 1.99 -0.23
CA THR A 128 -4.53 0.57 0.09
C THR A 128 -3.24 0.00 -0.48
N PHE A 129 -2.35 -0.50 0.38
CA PHE A 129 -1.16 -1.25 -0.01
C PHE A 129 -1.45 -2.76 0.08
N PRO A 130 -1.34 -3.52 -1.02
CA PRO A 130 -1.55 -4.96 -0.99
C PRO A 130 -0.28 -5.69 -0.50
N ILE A 131 -0.47 -6.71 0.32
CA ILE A 131 0.56 -7.65 0.77
C ILE A 131 0.21 -9.03 0.22
N PHE A 132 1.10 -9.58 -0.61
CA PHE A 132 1.00 -10.94 -1.13
C PHE A 132 1.94 -11.85 -0.34
N LEU A 133 1.36 -12.59 0.60
CA LEU A 133 2.08 -13.59 1.38
C LEU A 133 2.40 -14.81 0.51
N ASN A 134 3.59 -15.39 0.70
CA ASN A 134 4.05 -16.63 0.06
C ASN A 134 4.19 -16.58 -1.47
N ASP A 135 4.19 -15.40 -2.10
CA ASP A 135 4.42 -15.25 -3.54
C ASP A 135 5.91 -15.34 -3.89
N ARG A 136 6.46 -16.55 -3.73
CA ARG A 136 7.89 -16.87 -3.89
C ARG A 136 8.46 -16.52 -5.27
N ASN A 137 7.63 -16.50 -6.31
CA ASN A 137 8.08 -16.16 -7.67
C ASN A 137 8.45 -14.69 -7.83
N ASN A 138 7.79 -13.83 -7.04
CA ASN A 138 7.93 -12.37 -7.11
C ASN A 138 8.60 -11.78 -5.86
N GLN A 139 8.89 -12.61 -4.85
CA GLN A 139 9.38 -12.19 -3.53
C GLN A 139 10.59 -11.25 -3.56
N LEU A 140 11.54 -11.49 -4.47
CA LEU A 140 12.75 -10.67 -4.61
C LEU A 140 12.59 -9.53 -5.64
N LYS A 141 11.47 -9.46 -6.34
CA LYS A 141 11.21 -8.51 -7.44
C LYS A 141 10.24 -7.41 -7.06
N HIS A 142 9.29 -7.73 -6.18
CA HIS A 142 8.18 -6.85 -5.81
C HIS A 142 8.03 -6.81 -4.28
N VAL A 143 8.00 -5.61 -3.73
CA VAL A 143 7.96 -5.40 -2.27
C VAL A 143 6.64 -5.90 -1.69
N GLU A 144 5.55 -5.76 -2.44
CA GLU A 144 4.23 -6.29 -2.10
C GLU A 144 4.25 -7.82 -1.90
N SER A 145 5.11 -8.53 -2.64
CA SER A 145 5.26 -10.00 -2.61
C SER A 145 6.38 -10.49 -1.69
N SER A 146 7.07 -9.59 -1.00
CA SER A 146 8.27 -9.89 -0.20
C SER A 146 7.97 -10.51 1.18
N TYR A 147 6.72 -10.86 1.45
CA TYR A 147 6.21 -11.31 2.74
C TYR A 147 5.95 -12.82 2.74
N LEU A 148 6.22 -13.48 3.86
CA LEU A 148 5.99 -14.91 4.04
C LEU A 148 5.20 -15.15 5.31
N VAL A 149 4.37 -16.19 5.28
CA VAL A 149 3.77 -16.71 6.52
C VAL A 149 4.85 -17.45 7.29
N PRO A 150 5.09 -17.12 8.57
CA PRO A 150 6.07 -17.82 9.38
C PRO A 150 5.63 -19.27 9.64
N THR A 151 6.61 -20.16 9.80
CA THR A 151 6.35 -21.55 10.21
C THR A 151 6.00 -21.57 11.69
N LEU A 152 4.70 -21.49 12.00
CA LEU A 152 4.16 -21.55 13.36
C LEU A 152 3.25 -22.77 13.55
N PRO A 153 3.05 -23.25 14.79
CA PRO A 153 2.06 -24.27 15.12
C PRO A 153 0.64 -23.94 14.61
N ILE A 154 -0.16 -24.98 14.40
CA ILE A 154 -1.57 -24.85 14.01
C ILE A 154 -2.37 -24.38 15.21
N GLN A 155 -2.74 -23.11 15.20
CA GLN A 155 -3.57 -22.43 16.20
C GLN A 155 -3.92 -21.02 15.68
N ASP A 156 -4.64 -20.26 16.49
CA ASP A 156 -4.98 -18.88 16.20
C ASP A 156 -3.85 -17.93 16.64
N TYR A 157 -3.63 -16.90 15.83
CA TYR A 157 -2.69 -15.82 16.08
C TYR A 157 -3.34 -14.48 15.83
N GLU A 158 -2.97 -13.48 16.60
CA GLU A 158 -3.32 -12.10 16.33
C GLU A 158 -2.19 -11.44 15.53
N VAL A 159 -2.53 -10.88 14.39
CA VAL A 159 -1.55 -10.24 13.50
C VAL A 159 -1.88 -8.77 13.36
N LEU A 160 -0.84 -7.95 13.43
CA LEU A 160 -0.94 -6.51 13.17
C LEU A 160 0.15 -6.05 12.23
N VAL A 161 -0.05 -4.85 11.68
CA VAL A 161 0.93 -4.13 10.88
C VAL A 161 1.59 -3.07 11.75
N HIS A 162 2.91 -3.02 11.71
CA HIS A 162 3.71 -1.92 12.21
C HIS A 162 4.23 -1.09 11.03
N TYR A 163 3.84 0.18 10.99
CA TYR A 163 4.28 1.15 9.99
C TYR A 163 5.31 2.11 10.59
N ASN A 164 6.54 2.05 10.10
CA ASN A 164 7.62 2.93 10.52
C ASN A 164 8.39 3.51 9.31
N PRO A 165 8.03 4.73 8.89
CA PRO A 165 8.66 5.39 7.75
C PRO A 165 10.01 6.01 8.10
N TYR A 166 10.36 6.27 9.37
CA TYR A 166 11.63 6.92 9.75
C TYR A 166 12.88 6.13 9.36
N SER A 167 12.70 4.87 8.99
CA SER A 167 13.74 4.03 8.42
C SER A 167 14.19 4.47 7.01
N GLU A 168 13.38 5.27 6.32
CA GLU A 168 13.68 5.86 5.01
C GLU A 168 14.26 7.28 5.12
N PRO A 169 15.37 7.59 4.41
CA PRO A 169 16.04 8.89 4.51
C PRO A 169 15.16 10.11 4.20
N LEU A 170 14.18 9.96 3.28
CA LEU A 170 13.33 11.07 2.87
C LEU A 170 12.16 11.34 3.82
N SER A 171 11.88 10.44 4.77
CA SER A 171 10.71 10.53 5.65
C SER A 171 10.73 11.76 6.55
N GLN A 172 11.90 12.28 6.92
CA GLN A 172 12.03 13.52 7.71
C GLN A 172 11.42 14.77 7.04
N HIS A 173 11.22 14.74 5.71
CA HIS A 173 10.59 15.83 4.97
C HIS A 173 9.06 15.76 5.00
N PHE A 174 8.48 14.60 5.29
CA PHE A 174 7.04 14.36 5.29
C PHE A 174 6.47 14.23 6.71
N PHE A 175 7.28 13.72 7.64
CA PHE A 175 6.87 13.49 9.02
C PHE A 175 7.64 14.36 9.99
N TYR A 176 6.98 14.70 11.08
CA TYR A 176 7.64 15.25 12.26
C TYR A 176 7.23 14.47 13.50
N HIS A 177 8.11 14.48 14.50
CA HIS A 177 7.79 14.03 15.84
C HIS A 177 8.12 15.16 16.80
N HIS A 178 7.36 15.27 17.88
CA HIS A 178 7.69 16.17 18.98
C HIS A 178 8.40 15.39 20.08
N GLU A 179 9.58 15.87 20.47
CA GLU A 179 10.09 15.57 21.80
C GLU A 179 9.25 16.33 22.85
N LYS A 180 9.10 15.73 24.05
CA LYS A 180 8.28 16.33 25.12
C LYS A 180 8.70 17.78 25.40
N GLY A 181 7.76 18.71 25.26
CA GLY A 181 7.95 20.11 25.65
C GLY A 181 8.41 21.06 24.54
N GLN A 182 8.58 20.61 23.29
CA GLN A 182 8.92 21.48 22.17
C GLN A 182 7.72 21.72 21.24
N PHE A 183 7.39 22.99 20.98
CA PHE A 183 6.56 23.38 19.85
C PHE A 183 7.48 23.66 18.66
N SER A 184 7.27 22.97 17.54
CA SER A 184 7.95 23.23 16.29
C SER A 184 7.03 24.10 15.42
N PRO A 185 7.47 25.29 15.00
CA PRO A 185 6.69 26.17 14.11
C PRO A 185 6.60 25.63 12.67
N ASP A 186 7.31 24.53 12.38
CA ASP A 186 7.54 23.99 11.05
C ASP A 186 6.62 22.77 10.74
N SER A 187 5.48 22.71 11.44
CA SER A 187 4.49 21.62 11.44
C SER A 187 3.38 21.76 10.39
N LEU A 188 3.27 22.91 9.73
CA LEU A 188 2.10 23.25 8.90
C LEU A 188 1.86 22.31 7.70
N ASN A 189 2.90 21.63 7.21
CA ASN A 189 2.83 20.79 5.99
C ASN A 189 3.35 19.36 6.18
N ARG A 190 3.68 18.96 7.42
CA ARG A 190 4.17 17.61 7.73
C ARG A 190 3.15 16.90 8.60
N LEU A 191 3.14 15.57 8.56
CA LEU A 191 2.26 14.75 9.39
C LEU A 191 2.95 14.38 10.71
N GLU A 192 2.27 14.56 11.85
CA GLU A 192 2.78 14.11 13.15
C GLU A 192 2.78 12.58 13.22
N LEU A 193 3.93 11.97 13.46
CA LEU A 193 4.07 10.53 13.64
C LEU A 193 5.06 10.21 14.77
N PRO A 194 4.73 9.31 15.72
CA PRO A 194 5.66 8.88 16.75
C PRO A 194 6.94 8.27 16.13
N LEU A 195 8.11 8.50 16.73
CA LEU A 195 9.40 7.91 16.30
C LEU A 195 9.34 6.38 16.18
N GLY A 196 8.53 5.74 17.02
CA GLY A 196 8.30 4.30 17.01
C GLY A 196 7.28 3.82 15.98
N GLY A 197 6.85 4.67 15.04
CA GLY A 197 5.81 4.34 14.07
C GLY A 197 4.41 4.25 14.69
N ILE A 198 3.50 3.66 13.94
CA ILE A 198 2.11 3.40 14.36
C ILE A 198 1.69 1.99 13.98
N TYR A 199 0.65 1.50 14.63
CA TYR A 199 0.18 0.12 14.51
C TYR A 199 -1.24 0.07 13.94
N SER A 200 -1.57 -0.99 13.22
CA SER A 200 -2.94 -1.28 12.81
C SER A 200 -3.78 -1.91 13.93
N ASN A 201 -5.04 -2.20 13.62
CA ASN A 201 -5.83 -3.17 14.37
C ASN A 201 -5.17 -4.57 14.38
N TYR A 202 -5.53 -5.37 15.38
CA TYR A 202 -5.31 -6.80 15.38
C TYR A 202 -6.28 -7.50 14.42
N THR A 203 -5.79 -8.53 13.75
CA THR A 203 -6.56 -9.42 12.87
C THR A 203 -6.26 -10.86 13.25
N THR A 204 -7.30 -11.60 13.64
CA THR A 204 -7.18 -13.02 13.97
C THR A 204 -6.92 -13.84 12.71
N ILE A 205 -5.86 -14.63 12.74
CA ILE A 205 -5.42 -15.53 11.67
C ILE A 205 -5.40 -16.97 12.20
N HIS A 206 -6.10 -17.86 11.52
CA HIS A 206 -6.17 -19.29 11.82
C HIS A 206 -5.10 -20.03 11.01
N MET A 207 -4.04 -20.50 11.66
CA MET A 207 -3.04 -21.33 11.00
C MET A 207 -3.63 -22.72 10.74
N GLN A 208 -3.58 -23.18 9.49
CA GLN A 208 -4.15 -24.44 9.04
C GLN A 208 -3.08 -25.38 8.48
N LYS A 209 -3.44 -26.66 8.33
CA LYS A 209 -2.62 -27.58 7.53
C LYS A 209 -2.53 -27.08 6.10
N ASP A 210 -1.47 -27.52 5.43
CA ASP A 210 -1.18 -27.21 4.04
C ASP A 210 -2.21 -27.84 3.09
N ASP A 211 -3.41 -27.28 3.03
CA ASP A 211 -4.43 -27.60 2.04
C ASP A 211 -4.40 -26.53 0.95
N PHE A 212 -4.03 -26.93 -0.26
CA PHE A 212 -3.85 -26.02 -1.38
C PHE A 212 -5.22 -25.62 -1.95
N ASN A 213 -5.62 -24.36 -1.74
CA ASN A 213 -6.80 -23.82 -2.39
C ASN A 213 -6.46 -22.47 -3.05
N THR A 214 -6.65 -22.39 -4.37
CA THR A 214 -6.39 -21.17 -5.17
C THR A 214 -7.65 -20.33 -5.40
N ASP A 215 -8.81 -20.79 -4.90
CA ASP A 215 -10.10 -20.11 -5.08
C ASP A 215 -10.27 -18.87 -4.18
N LEU A 216 -9.31 -18.57 -3.31
CA LEU A 216 -9.35 -17.50 -2.30
C LEU A 216 -9.29 -16.06 -2.85
N PHE A 217 -9.10 -15.88 -4.15
CA PHE A 217 -8.87 -14.58 -4.78
C PHE A 217 -9.98 -14.09 -5.70
N PHE A 218 -11.01 -14.89 -5.95
CA PHE A 218 -12.03 -14.51 -6.94
C PHE A 218 -13.04 -13.54 -6.34
N SER A 219 -13.06 -12.31 -6.87
CA SER A 219 -14.17 -11.40 -6.57
C SER A 219 -15.45 -11.92 -7.22
N ASN A 220 -16.58 -11.78 -6.51
CA ASN A 220 -17.91 -12.13 -7.02
C ASN A 220 -18.42 -11.18 -8.11
N THR A 221 -17.64 -10.16 -8.49
CA THR A 221 -18.09 -9.06 -9.35
C THR A 221 -18.02 -9.36 -10.84
N CYS A 222 -17.52 -10.53 -11.24
CA CYS A 222 -17.26 -10.86 -12.64
C CYS A 222 -18.00 -12.11 -13.09
N SER A 223 -18.58 -12.08 -14.31
CA SER A 223 -19.26 -13.23 -14.88
C SER A 223 -18.28 -14.39 -15.12
N LYS A 224 -18.74 -15.64 -14.93
CA LYS A 224 -17.92 -16.86 -15.09
C LYS A 224 -17.21 -16.95 -16.45
N ASN A 225 -17.75 -16.31 -17.49
CA ASN A 225 -17.23 -16.32 -18.86
C ASN A 225 -16.62 -14.97 -19.30
N CYS A 226 -16.19 -14.13 -18.38
CA CYS A 226 -15.60 -12.84 -18.72
C CYS A 226 -14.38 -12.98 -19.63
N GLN A 227 -14.41 -12.30 -20.78
CA GLN A 227 -13.35 -12.35 -21.79
C GLN A 227 -12.02 -11.79 -21.27
N VAL A 228 -12.06 -10.74 -20.44
CA VAL A 228 -10.87 -10.13 -19.83
C VAL A 228 -10.24 -11.08 -18.84
N CYS A 229 -11.02 -11.63 -17.89
CA CYS A 229 -10.54 -12.65 -16.97
C CYS A 229 -9.96 -13.87 -17.70
N ASN A 230 -10.59 -14.31 -18.77
CA ASN A 230 -10.09 -15.44 -19.57
C ASN A 230 -8.76 -15.11 -20.29
N CYS A 231 -8.60 -13.86 -20.74
CA CYS A 231 -7.34 -13.41 -21.31
C CYS A 231 -6.23 -13.36 -20.24
N ILE A 232 -6.52 -12.83 -19.05
CA ILE A 232 -5.58 -12.79 -17.92
C ILE A 232 -5.20 -14.21 -17.49
N LYS A 233 -6.19 -15.08 -17.27
CA LYS A 233 -6.01 -16.48 -16.86
C LYS A 233 -4.98 -17.20 -17.74
N HIS A 234 -5.11 -17.06 -19.06
CA HIS A 234 -4.27 -17.75 -20.05
C HIS A 234 -3.16 -16.88 -20.64
N LYS A 235 -2.80 -15.76 -20.00
CA LYS A 235 -1.71 -14.86 -20.45
C LYS A 235 -1.84 -14.40 -21.92
N ARG A 236 -3.07 -14.17 -22.38
CA ARG A 236 -3.38 -13.75 -23.76
C ARG A 236 -3.27 -12.24 -23.92
N TRP A 237 -2.11 -11.66 -23.59
CA TRP A 237 -1.90 -10.20 -23.51
C TRP A 237 -2.19 -9.44 -24.79
N LYS A 238 -1.89 -10.04 -25.96
CA LYS A 238 -2.24 -9.45 -27.27
C LYS A 238 -3.76 -9.27 -27.44
N LYS A 239 -4.57 -10.20 -26.93
CA LYS A 239 -6.03 -10.10 -26.96
C LYS A 239 -6.53 -9.12 -25.92
N LEU A 240 -5.94 -9.15 -24.72
CA LEU A 240 -6.25 -8.21 -23.65
C LEU A 240 -6.01 -6.76 -24.08
N ARG A 241 -4.88 -6.48 -24.75
CA ARG A 241 -4.56 -5.18 -25.36
C ARG A 241 -5.65 -4.68 -26.30
N LYS A 242 -6.15 -5.55 -27.19
CA LYS A 242 -7.22 -5.18 -28.12
C LYS A 242 -8.53 -4.84 -27.41
N HIS A 243 -8.75 -5.38 -26.20
CA HIS A 243 -9.89 -5.05 -25.38
C HIS A 243 -9.77 -3.63 -24.83
N PHE A 244 -8.60 -3.28 -24.27
CA PHE A 244 -8.30 -1.92 -23.79
C PHE A 244 -8.38 -0.83 -24.86
N GLU A 245 -7.97 -1.15 -26.08
CA GLU A 245 -8.04 -0.18 -27.18
C GLU A 245 -9.49 0.15 -27.59
N LYS A 246 -10.46 -0.71 -27.23
CA LYS A 246 -11.87 -0.59 -27.64
C LYS A 246 -12.80 -0.10 -26.53
N ASN A 247 -12.58 -0.56 -25.30
CA ASN A 247 -13.43 -0.28 -24.14
C ASN A 247 -12.56 0.41 -23.09
N SER A 248 -12.99 1.57 -22.60
CA SER A 248 -12.27 2.43 -21.66
C SER A 248 -11.72 1.68 -20.44
N ILE A 249 -10.42 1.90 -20.20
CA ILE A 249 -9.48 1.78 -19.05
C ILE A 249 -9.86 0.98 -17.77
N ASP A 250 -11.12 0.77 -17.42
CA ASP A 250 -11.47 0.13 -16.14
C ASP A 250 -11.20 -1.38 -16.17
N LEU A 251 -10.30 -1.82 -15.29
CA LEU A 251 -9.84 -3.19 -15.14
C LEU A 251 -10.47 -3.89 -13.94
N SER A 252 -11.56 -3.35 -13.38
CA SER A 252 -12.31 -3.94 -12.26
C SER A 252 -12.92 -5.30 -12.62
N HIS A 253 -12.09 -6.33 -12.61
CA HIS A 253 -12.42 -7.70 -12.99
C HIS A 253 -11.89 -8.66 -11.92
N GLY A 254 -12.60 -9.77 -11.69
CA GLY A 254 -12.28 -10.69 -10.59
C GLY A 254 -10.97 -11.48 -10.67
N ARG A 255 -10.10 -11.18 -11.65
CA ARG A 255 -8.70 -11.65 -11.70
C ARG A 255 -7.68 -10.53 -11.54
N VAL A 256 -8.12 -9.29 -11.37
CA VAL A 256 -7.28 -8.16 -10.99
C VAL A 256 -7.36 -8.07 -9.48
N LEU A 257 -6.24 -8.35 -8.83
CA LEU A 257 -6.10 -8.42 -7.37
C LEU A 257 -5.88 -7.04 -6.78
N HIS A 258 -5.14 -6.21 -7.51
CA HIS A 258 -4.88 -4.83 -7.12
C HIS A 258 -4.62 -3.95 -8.36
N GLU A 259 -5.08 -2.71 -8.28
CA GLU A 259 -4.85 -1.67 -9.26
C GLU A 259 -4.18 -0.50 -8.54
N PHE A 260 -2.93 -0.21 -8.91
CA PHE A 260 -2.21 0.93 -8.33
C PHE A 260 -2.77 2.24 -8.91
N PRO A 261 -2.73 3.35 -8.14
CA PRO A 261 -3.02 4.65 -8.71
C PRO A 261 -2.08 4.93 -9.89
N GLY A 262 -2.60 5.63 -10.89
CA GLY A 262 -1.73 6.16 -11.94
C GLY A 262 -0.99 7.40 -11.46
N PRO A 263 -0.17 8.03 -12.33
CA PRO A 263 0.56 9.23 -11.96
C PRO A 263 -0.37 10.38 -11.56
N ASP A 264 -0.03 11.08 -10.46
CA ASP A 264 -0.76 12.23 -9.90
C ASP A 264 -0.86 13.41 -10.86
N GLY A 265 0.06 13.49 -11.82
CA GLY A 265 0.10 14.56 -12.82
C GLY A 265 0.60 14.04 -14.16
N VAL A 266 -0.08 14.46 -15.22
CA VAL A 266 0.39 14.26 -16.60
C VAL A 266 0.56 15.63 -17.22
N LEU A 267 1.76 15.91 -17.77
CA LEU A 267 2.00 17.15 -18.51
C LEU A 267 1.10 17.20 -19.75
N ASP A 268 0.26 18.23 -19.87
CA ASP A 268 -0.67 18.39 -21.00
C ASP A 268 0.00 18.98 -22.27
N VAL A 269 1.28 19.36 -22.16
CA VAL A 269 1.95 20.17 -23.19
C VAL A 269 2.50 19.33 -24.36
N LEU A 270 2.52 17.99 -24.25
CA LEU A 270 3.13 17.09 -25.23
C LEU A 270 2.38 15.75 -25.30
N PRO A 271 2.61 14.91 -26.34
CA PRO A 271 2.25 13.52 -26.27
C PRO A 271 2.91 12.88 -25.05
N THR A 272 2.12 12.67 -24.00
CA THR A 272 2.56 12.14 -22.73
C THR A 272 2.15 10.68 -22.59
N TYR A 273 2.89 9.96 -21.77
CA TYR A 273 2.61 8.57 -21.49
C TYR A 273 1.97 8.49 -20.12
N TYR A 274 0.81 7.87 -20.06
CA TYR A 274 0.21 7.43 -18.81
C TYR A 274 0.51 5.95 -18.64
N SER A 275 0.89 5.56 -17.43
CA SER A 275 1.16 4.19 -17.05
C SER A 275 0.32 3.82 -15.84
N LYS A 276 -0.22 2.61 -15.82
CA LYS A 276 -0.90 2.03 -14.66
C LYS A 276 -0.41 0.61 -14.43
N ASN A 277 -0.18 0.29 -13.17
CA ASN A 277 0.29 -1.03 -12.77
C ASN A 277 -0.86 -1.83 -12.16
N TYR A 278 -0.88 -3.12 -12.47
CA TYR A 278 -1.89 -4.05 -11.97
C TYR A 278 -1.22 -5.32 -11.49
N ILE A 279 -1.83 -5.90 -10.46
CA ILE A 279 -1.49 -7.24 -9.98
C ILE A 279 -2.63 -8.15 -10.38
N VAL A 280 -2.31 -9.22 -11.11
CA VAL A 280 -3.31 -10.10 -11.72
C VAL A 280 -3.06 -11.56 -11.40
N LEU A 281 -4.13 -12.33 -11.27
CA LEU A 281 -4.08 -13.77 -11.01
C LEU A 281 -4.17 -14.57 -12.31
N THR A 282 -3.09 -15.29 -12.63
CA THR A 282 -3.01 -16.20 -13.78
C THR A 282 -3.12 -17.67 -13.36
N THR A 283 -3.06 -18.61 -14.31
CA THR A 283 -2.92 -20.05 -13.97
C THR A 283 -1.62 -20.39 -13.26
N ASN A 284 -0.60 -19.54 -13.40
CA ASN A 284 0.74 -19.81 -12.89
C ASN A 284 1.03 -19.02 -11.60
N GLY A 285 0.00 -18.41 -10.99
CA GLY A 285 0.13 -17.54 -9.82
C GLY A 285 -0.04 -16.06 -10.15
N VAL A 286 0.43 -15.22 -9.22
CA VAL A 286 0.34 -13.77 -9.26
C VAL A 286 1.35 -13.21 -10.28
N GLN A 287 0.91 -12.25 -11.08
CA GLN A 287 1.77 -11.53 -12.03
C GLN A 287 1.55 -10.03 -11.96
N HIS A 288 2.63 -9.28 -12.10
CA HIS A 288 2.61 -7.84 -12.21
C HIS A 288 2.60 -7.44 -13.69
N ILE A 289 1.62 -6.64 -14.10
CA ILE A 289 1.53 -6.11 -15.45
C ILE A 289 1.55 -4.59 -15.41
N SER A 290 2.33 -3.98 -16.30
CA SER A 290 2.31 -2.53 -16.52
C SER A 290 1.65 -2.21 -17.85
N VAL A 291 0.62 -1.37 -17.79
CA VAL A 291 -0.16 -0.94 -18.94
C VAL A 291 0.16 0.52 -19.22
N THR A 292 0.59 0.82 -20.45
CA THR A 292 0.94 2.20 -20.85
C THR A 292 0.17 2.64 -22.08
N TRP A 293 -0.32 3.87 -22.07
CA TRP A 293 -1.00 4.49 -23.20
C TRP A 293 -0.51 5.92 -23.42
N GLN A 294 -0.66 6.41 -24.64
CA GLN A 294 -0.21 7.75 -25.01
C GLN A 294 -1.37 8.72 -25.04
N ILE A 295 -1.34 9.72 -24.17
CA ILE A 295 -2.23 10.88 -24.20
C ILE A 295 -1.73 11.84 -25.29
N GLY A 296 -2.63 12.35 -26.14
CA GLY A 296 -2.29 13.22 -27.28
C GLY A 296 -1.89 12.46 -28.55
N LYS A 297 -2.00 13.11 -29.73
CA LYS A 297 -1.68 12.51 -31.03
C LYS A 297 -0.30 12.95 -31.53
N ILE A 298 0.54 12.00 -31.92
CA ILE A 298 1.76 12.30 -32.70
C ILE A 298 1.40 12.29 -34.18
N TYR A 299 1.38 13.47 -34.80
CA TYR A 299 1.24 13.58 -36.26
C TYR A 299 2.59 13.27 -36.92
N LYS A 300 2.77 12.02 -37.38
CA LYS A 300 4.03 11.55 -37.99
C LYS A 300 4.54 12.45 -39.12
N VAL A 301 3.63 12.94 -39.96
CA VAL A 301 3.94 13.83 -41.09
C VAL A 301 4.38 15.20 -40.59
N ALA A 302 3.65 15.79 -39.64
CA ALA A 302 4.05 17.06 -39.03
C ALA A 302 5.40 16.92 -38.31
N GLN A 303 5.64 15.85 -37.54
CA GLN A 303 6.91 15.59 -36.88
C GLN A 303 8.08 15.45 -37.87
N PHE A 304 7.86 14.81 -39.02
CA PHE A 304 8.85 14.72 -40.09
C PHE A 304 9.18 16.11 -40.66
N PHE A 305 8.18 16.92 -40.99
CA PHE A 305 8.39 18.29 -41.47
C PHE A 305 9.02 19.19 -40.41
N THR A 306 8.60 19.10 -39.15
CA THR A 306 9.23 19.84 -38.05
C THR A 306 10.70 19.46 -37.90
N ARG A 307 11.07 18.17 -37.96
CA ARG A 307 12.48 17.75 -37.91
C ARG A 307 13.32 18.28 -39.08
N MET A 308 12.74 18.33 -40.28
CA MET A 308 13.41 18.87 -41.47
C MET A 308 13.53 20.40 -41.43
N LEU A 309 12.50 21.10 -40.93
CA LEU A 309 12.41 22.56 -40.92
C LEU A 309 13.05 23.20 -39.68
N TYR A 310 13.18 22.48 -38.57
CA TYR A 310 13.78 22.96 -37.32
C TYR A 310 15.21 23.50 -37.46
N PRO A 311 16.14 22.84 -38.19
CA PRO A 311 17.47 23.42 -38.40
C PRO A 311 17.46 24.68 -39.29
N ILE A 312 16.44 24.83 -40.15
CA ILE A 312 16.29 25.96 -41.08
C ILE A 312 15.62 27.17 -40.39
N PHE A 313 14.62 26.89 -39.54
CA PHE A 313 13.79 27.89 -38.88
C PHE A 313 13.91 27.78 -37.37
N ARG A 314 15.10 28.11 -36.83
CA ARG A 314 15.49 28.03 -35.41
C ARG A 314 14.60 28.84 -34.43
N LYS A 315 13.56 29.55 -34.91
CA LYS A 315 12.69 30.48 -34.15
C LYS A 315 11.18 30.29 -34.36
N VAL A 316 10.72 29.31 -35.15
CA VAL A 316 9.28 29.14 -35.39
C VAL A 316 8.69 28.19 -34.36
N VAL A 317 7.91 28.74 -33.42
CA VAL A 317 7.08 27.98 -32.48
C VAL A 317 5.90 27.42 -33.28
N PHE A 318 5.87 26.10 -33.50
CA PHE A 318 4.74 25.45 -34.14
C PHE A 318 3.56 25.34 -33.16
N PRO A 319 2.33 25.65 -33.59
CA PRO A 319 1.16 25.66 -32.71
C PRO A 319 0.88 24.25 -32.15
N TYR A 320 0.69 24.20 -30.83
CA TYR A 320 0.40 23.00 -30.06
C TYR A 320 -0.94 22.38 -30.51
N THR A 321 -0.94 21.05 -30.70
CA THR A 321 -2.08 20.29 -31.19
C THR A 321 -3.05 19.94 -30.08
N ASN A 322 -4.35 20.18 -30.30
CA ASN A 322 -5.46 19.74 -29.45
C ASN A 322 -5.31 18.26 -29.02
N ALA A 323 -5.21 18.03 -27.72
CA ALA A 323 -5.09 16.71 -27.13
C ALA A 323 -6.41 15.94 -27.29
N LYS A 324 -6.42 14.96 -28.21
CA LYS A 324 -7.34 13.81 -28.13
C LYS A 324 -6.55 12.62 -27.62
N VAL A 325 -7.03 12.00 -26.55
CA VAL A 325 -6.46 10.78 -25.93
C VAL A 325 -6.23 9.72 -27.02
N SER A 326 -5.04 9.14 -27.07
CA SER A 326 -4.68 8.15 -28.08
C SER A 326 -4.26 6.81 -27.46
N LYS A 327 -4.16 5.80 -28.33
CA LYS A 327 -4.20 4.36 -28.05
C LYS A 327 -3.22 3.83 -26.98
N LEU A 328 -3.63 2.74 -26.35
CA LEU A 328 -2.79 1.84 -25.55
C LEU A 328 -1.59 1.35 -26.36
N LYS A 329 -0.38 1.60 -25.85
CA LYS A 329 0.84 1.29 -26.59
C LYS A 329 1.50 0.01 -26.11
N TRP A 330 1.49 -0.31 -24.82
CA TRP A 330 2.16 -1.51 -24.30
C TRP A 330 1.51 -2.11 -23.05
N ILE A 331 1.51 -3.45 -22.99
CA ILE A 331 1.33 -4.24 -21.76
C ILE A 331 2.64 -5.00 -21.61
N LYS A 332 3.39 -4.73 -20.55
CA LYS A 332 4.65 -5.42 -20.24
C LYS A 332 4.44 -6.26 -18.99
N ASP A 333 4.78 -7.55 -19.09
CA ASP A 333 4.92 -8.42 -17.94
C ASP A 333 6.32 -8.19 -17.36
N TRP A 334 6.41 -8.15 -16.03
CA TRP A 334 7.68 -8.08 -15.33
C TRP A 334 8.17 -9.47 -14.91
#